data_AF-A0A951NYF4-F1
#
_entry.id   AF-A0A951NYF4-F1
#
_cell.length_a   1.000
_cell.length_b   1.000
_cell.length_c   1.000
_cell.angle_alpha   90.00
_cell.angle_beta   90.00
_cell.angle_gamma   90.00
#
_symmetry.space_group_name_H-M   'P 1'
#
loop_
_entity.id
_entity.type
_entity.pdbx_description
1 polymer ?
#
loop_
_entity_poly.entity_id
_entity_poly.type
_entity_poly.pdbx_seq_one_letter_code
_entity_poly.pdbx_strand_id
1 'polypeptide(L)'
;MAQLSQAYLDWKRETQERAMQQGIEQGRRTLITVMLERRFGILSAQSRDRISRLNLDQLEALAIALLDFSTVENLEAWLSHAIAL
;
A
#
# COMPACT_ATOMS: atom_id res chain seq x y z
N MET A 1 21.32 -38.44 -6.19
CA MET A 1 20.64 -37.35 -5.47
C MET A 1 19.33 -37.07 -6.19
N ALA A 2 18.20 -37.00 -5.50
CA ALA A 2 16.92 -36.71 -6.13
C ALA A 2 16.89 -35.23 -6.57
N GLN A 3 16.74 -34.99 -7.86
CA GLN A 3 16.60 -33.65 -8.42
C GLN A 3 15.13 -33.25 -8.34
N LEU A 4 14.83 -32.05 -7.83
CA LEU A 4 13.46 -31.54 -7.76
C LEU A 4 12.92 -31.33 -9.18
N SER A 5 11.62 -31.55 -9.37
CA SER A 5 10.98 -31.32 -10.67
C SER A 5 11.01 -29.84 -11.04
N GLN A 6 11.08 -29.55 -12.35
CA GLN A 6 11.03 -28.19 -12.86
C GLN A 6 9.79 -27.43 -12.35
N ALA A 7 8.63 -28.11 -12.34
CA ALA A 7 7.38 -27.55 -11.83
C ALA A 7 7.46 -27.10 -10.35
N TYR A 8 8.19 -27.82 -9.50
CA TYR A 8 8.38 -27.42 -8.11
C TYR A 8 9.25 -26.15 -8.01
N LEU A 9 10.33 -26.08 -8.80
CA LEU A 9 11.23 -24.92 -8.81
C LEU A 9 10.51 -23.66 -9.28
N ASP A 10 9.68 -23.77 -10.30
CA ASP A 10 8.91 -22.64 -10.83
C ASP A 10 7.83 -22.18 -9.84
N TRP A 11 7.08 -23.11 -9.23
CA TRP A 11 6.12 -22.78 -8.17
C TRP A 11 6.78 -22.07 -6.99
N LYS A 12 7.96 -22.54 -6.55
CA LYS A 12 8.72 -21.92 -5.47
C LYS A 12 9.13 -20.50 -5.83
N ARG A 13 9.61 -20.28 -7.06
CA ARG A 13 10.00 -18.95 -7.55
C ARG A 13 8.81 -17.99 -7.57
N GLU A 14 7.70 -18.40 -8.20
CA GLU A 14 6.48 -17.58 -8.27
C GLU A 14 5.95 -17.23 -6.88
N THR A 15 5.95 -18.19 -5.96
CA THR A 15 5.47 -17.96 -4.59
C THR A 15 6.38 -16.97 -3.84
N GLN A 16 7.69 -17.07 -4.01
CA GLN A 16 8.65 -16.12 -3.43
C GLN A 16 8.49 -14.71 -4.00
N GLU A 17 8.31 -14.59 -5.32
CA GLU A 17 8.07 -13.30 -5.98
C GLU A 17 6.77 -12.66 -5.50
N ARG A 18 5.67 -13.41 -5.44
CA ARG A 18 4.38 -12.92 -4.92
C ARG A 18 4.49 -12.51 -3.45
N ALA A 19 5.17 -13.29 -2.61
CA ALA A 19 5.36 -12.96 -1.20
C ALA A 19 6.18 -11.67 -1.02
N MET A 20 7.22 -11.49 -1.84
CA MET A 20 8.02 -10.25 -1.83
C MET A 20 7.17 -9.04 -2.24
N GLN A 21 6.39 -9.15 -3.32
CA GLN A 21 5.51 -8.07 -3.79
C GLN A 21 4.47 -7.70 -2.72
N GLN A 22 3.82 -8.68 -2.10
CA GLN A 22 2.87 -8.45 -1.01
C GLN A 22 3.53 -7.79 0.20
N GLY A 23 4.75 -8.20 0.57
CA GLY A 23 5.50 -7.59 1.66
C GLY A 23 5.84 -6.12 1.40
N ILE A 24 6.21 -5.78 0.17
CA ILE A 24 6.48 -4.39 -0.25
C ILE A 24 5.21 -3.55 -0.19
N GLU A 25 4.09 -4.06 -0.72
CA GLU A 25 2.80 -3.36 -0.70
C GLU A 25 2.32 -3.10 0.73
N GLN A 26 2.35 -4.13 1.59
CA GLN A 26 1.97 -4.01 3.00
C GLN A 26 2.88 -3.03 3.73
N GLY A 27 4.20 -3.11 3.54
CA GLY A 27 5.16 -2.20 4.17
C GLY A 27 4.92 -0.74 3.80
N ARG A 28 4.67 -0.46 2.51
CA ARG A 28 4.36 0.90 2.03
C ARG A 28 3.05 1.41 2.62
N ARG A 29 1.99 0.60 2.61
CA ARG A 29 0.69 0.95 3.18
C ARG A 29 0.79 1.25 4.68
N THR A 30 1.50 0.41 5.43
CA THR A 30 1.75 0.62 6.86
C THR A 30 2.51 1.92 7.09
N LEU A 31 3.60 2.17 6.36
CA LEU A 31 4.40 3.38 6.53
C LEU A 31 3.59 4.65 6.25
N ILE A 32 2.85 4.69 5.14
CA ILE A 32 2.00 5.82 4.78
C ILE A 32 0.93 6.06 5.85
N THR A 33 0.29 4.99 6.34
CA THR A 33 -0.73 5.10 7.41
C THR A 33 -0.12 5.70 8.67
N VAL A 34 1.06 5.24 9.09
CA VAL A 34 1.75 5.78 10.27
C VAL A 34 2.15 7.25 10.07
N MET A 35 2.61 7.64 8.88
CA MET A 35 2.95 9.03 8.58
C MET A 35 1.71 9.94 8.64
N LEU A 36 0.59 9.49 8.07
CA LEU A 36 -0.68 10.19 8.12
C LEU A 36 -1.18 10.34 9.56
N GLU A 37 -1.15 9.26 10.34
CA GLU A 37 -1.60 9.28 11.74
C GLU A 37 -0.68 10.12 12.63
N ARG A 38 0.62 10.16 12.32
CA ARG A 38 1.56 11.05 13.01
C ARG A 38 1.28 12.52 12.72
N ARG A 39 0.82 12.85 11.51
CA ARG A 39 0.56 14.24 11.08
C ARG A 39 -0.82 14.74 11.51
N PHE A 40 -1.86 13.91 11.36
CA PHE A 40 -3.25 14.30 11.54
C PHE A 40 -3.94 13.68 12.76
N GLY A 41 -3.25 12.80 13.49
CA GLY A 41 -3.85 12.01 14.56
C GLY A 41 -4.60 10.78 14.03
N ILE A 42 -5.43 10.18 14.87
CA ILE A 42 -6.17 8.96 14.53
C ILE A 42 -7.07 9.21 13.31
N LEU A 43 -6.81 8.50 12.21
CA LEU A 43 -7.63 8.59 11.01
C LEU A 43 -9.02 7.96 11.22
N SER A 44 -10.02 8.49 10.53
CA SER A 44 -11.36 7.90 10.50
C SER A 44 -11.33 6.48 9.92
N ALA A 45 -12.30 5.66 10.32
CA ALA A 45 -12.46 4.30 9.79
C ALA A 45 -12.62 4.31 8.26
N GLN A 46 -13.33 5.31 7.73
CA GLN A 46 -13.51 5.50 6.29
C GLN A 46 -12.17 5.77 5.59
N SER A 47 -11.35 6.69 6.10
CA SER A 47 -10.04 6.99 5.50
C SER A 47 -9.11 5.77 5.52
N ARG A 48 -9.11 5.00 6.63
CA ARG A 48 -8.34 3.75 6.71
C ARG A 48 -8.81 2.70 5.71
N ASP A 49 -10.12 2.50 5.57
CA ASP A 49 -10.68 1.55 4.59
C ASP A 49 -10.28 1.94 3.17
N ARG A 50 -10.34 3.24 2.83
CA ARG A 50 -9.92 3.74 1.52
C ARG A 50 -8.44 3.55 1.25
N ILE A 51 -7.58 3.86 2.21
CA ILE A 51 -6.12 3.62 2.12
C ILE A 51 -5.83 2.12 1.93
N SER A 52 -6.62 1.25 2.57
CA SER A 52 -6.46 -0.20 2.45
C SER A 52 -6.73 -0.75 1.05
N ARG A 53 -7.50 -0.02 0.24
CA ARG A 53 -7.87 -0.39 -1.14
C ARG A 53 -6.95 0.21 -2.20
N LEU A 54 -6.04 1.10 -1.82
CA LEU A 54 -5.11 1.72 -2.77
C LEU A 54 -4.11 0.67 -3.28
N ASN A 55 -3.92 0.64 -4.60
CA ASN A 55 -2.87 -0.14 -5.23
C ASN A 55 -1.49 0.51 -5.02
N LEU A 56 -0.43 -0.16 -5.47
CA LEU A 56 0.95 0.27 -5.25
C LEU A 56 1.24 1.68 -5.80
N ASP A 57 0.78 1.98 -7.01
CA ASP A 57 1.00 3.27 -7.69
C ASP A 57 0.25 4.39 -6.97
N GLN A 58 -0.97 4.11 -6.51
CA GLN A 58 -1.77 5.04 -5.70
C GLN A 58 -1.12 5.29 -4.33
N LEU A 59 -0.50 4.28 -3.71
CA LEU A 59 0.25 4.45 -2.47
C LEU A 59 1.48 5.34 -2.69
N GLU A 60 2.21 5.16 -3.80
CA GLU A 60 3.33 6.07 -4.15
C GLU A 60 2.84 7.50 -4.37
N ALA A 61 1.76 7.68 -5.13
CA ALA A 61 1.16 8.99 -5.36
C ALA A 61 0.68 9.65 -4.05
N LEU A 62 0.09 8.87 -3.14
CA LEU A 62 -0.30 9.35 -1.81
C LEU A 62 0.91 9.77 -0.97
N ALA A 63 2.01 9.03 -1.02
CA ALA A 63 3.22 9.37 -0.27
C ALA A 63 3.82 10.72 -0.72
N ILE A 64 3.75 11.02 -2.02
CA ILE A 64 4.18 12.30 -2.59
C ILE A 64 3.19 13.40 -2.17
N ALA A 65 1.89 13.22 -2.44
CA ALA A 65 0.86 14.22 -2.12
C ALA A 65 0.78 14.55 -0.63
N LEU A 66 1.07 13.57 0.24
CA LEU A 66 1.14 13.76 1.68
C LEU A 66 2.09 14.88 2.08
N LEU A 67 3.18 15.11 1.35
CA LEU A 67 4.13 16.17 1.67
C LEU A 67 3.47 17.56 1.61
N ASP A 68 2.51 17.74 0.71
CA ASP A 68 1.81 19.00 0.47
C ASP A 68 0.55 19.20 1.33
N PHE A 69 0.05 18.15 1.98
CA PHE A 69 -1.20 18.24 2.77
C PHE A 69 -1.02 19.09 4.02
N SER A 70 -1.77 20.18 4.16
CA SER A 70 -1.76 20.99 5.38
C SER A 70 -2.79 20.52 6.41
N THR A 71 -3.87 19.86 5.97
CA THR A 71 -4.96 19.42 6.85
C THR A 71 -5.46 18.03 6.49
N VAL A 72 -6.25 17.42 7.38
CA VAL A 72 -6.86 16.10 7.13
C VAL A 72 -7.87 16.15 5.99
N GLU A 73 -8.51 17.30 5.75
CA GLU A 73 -9.42 17.52 4.63
C GLU A 73 -8.70 17.41 3.28
N ASN A 74 -7.40 17.72 3.20
CA ASN A 74 -6.61 17.49 1.98
C ASN A 74 -6.48 15.99 1.67
N LEU A 75 -6.26 15.17 2.71
CA LEU A 75 -6.24 13.71 2.57
C LEU A 75 -7.61 13.19 2.13
N GLU A 76 -8.69 13.64 2.75
CA GLU A 76 -10.05 13.19 2.43
C GLU A 76 -10.45 13.54 1.00
N ALA A 77 -10.09 14.74 0.55
CA ALA A 77 -10.27 15.16 -0.84
C ALA A 77 -9.45 14.28 -1.80
N TRP A 78 -8.17 14.04 -1.50
CA TRP A 78 -7.31 13.19 -2.33
C TRP A 78 -7.88 11.76 -2.47
N LEU A 79 -8.27 11.15 -1.34
CA LEU A 79 -8.85 9.80 -1.34
C LEU A 79 -10.16 9.75 -2.15
N SER A 80 -10.91 10.86 -2.19
CA SER A 80 -12.15 11.05 -2.97
C SER A 80 -11.95 10.96 -4.47
N HIS A 81 -10.81 11.43 -4.97
CA HIS A 81 -10.47 11.34 -6.38
C HIS A 81 -9.70 10.06 -6.73
N ALA A 82 -8.86 9.56 -5.81
CA ALA A 82 -7.97 8.44 -6.08
C ALA A 82 -8.70 7.11 -6.37
N ILE A 83 -9.91 6.91 -5.83
CA ILE A 83 -10.69 5.66 -5.98
C ILE A 83 -11.75 5.76 -7.11
N ALA A 84 -11.76 6.86 -7.87
CA ALA A 84 -12.74 7.10 -8.94
C ALA A 84 -12.35 6.54 -10.33
N LEU A 85 -11.36 5.63 -10.39
CA LEU A 85 -10.89 4.93 -11.60
C LEU A 85 -10.69 3.44 -11.28
#